data_AF-A0A7W0T846-F1
#
_entry.id   AF-A0A7W0T846-F1
#
_cell.length_a   1.000
_cell.length_b   1.000
_cell.length_c   1.000
_cell.angle_alpha   90.00
_cell.angle_beta   90.00
_cell.angle_gamma   90.00
#
_symmetry.space_group_name_H-M   'P 1'
#
loop_
_entity.id
_entity.type
_entity.pdbx_description
1 polymer ?
#
loop_
_entity_poly.entity_id
_entity_poly.type
_entity_poly.pdbx_seq_one_letter_code
_entity_poly.pdbx_strand_id
1 'polypeptide(L)' 'GLGYTSADWPADYVRLDLKRMEMLWTARRPMGMGGLPVAALATEPHRRLAWLLGRADIDGVPVAGIFG' A
#
# COMPACT_ATOMS: atom_id res chain seq x y z
N GLY A 1 -24.99 -8.34 4.26
CA GLY A 1 -24.41 -7.16 4.93
C GLY A 1 -23.43 -6.54 3.99
N LEU A 2 -23.47 -5.23 3.78
CA LEU A 2 -22.52 -4.55 2.91
C LEU A 2 -21.16 -4.58 3.62
N GLY A 3 -20.24 -5.41 3.11
CA GLY A 3 -18.91 -5.57 3.69
C GLY A 3 -18.13 -4.26 3.54
N TYR A 4 -17.70 -3.69 4.66
CA TYR A 4 -16.80 -2.54 4.66
C TYR A 4 -15.44 -2.96 4.10
N THR A 5 -15.02 -2.33 3.01
CA THR A 5 -13.77 -2.61 2.30
C THR A 5 -12.80 -1.45 2.37
N SER A 6 -11.60 -1.61 1.83
CA SER A 6 -10.66 -0.50 1.70
C SER A 6 -11.17 0.62 0.77
N ALA A 7 -12.07 0.32 -0.17
CA ALA A 7 -12.69 1.34 -1.02
C ALA A 7 -13.58 2.31 -0.22
N ASP A 8 -14.04 1.90 0.97
CA ASP A 8 -14.89 2.69 1.86
C ASP A 8 -14.08 3.52 2.88
N TRP A 9 -12.75 3.51 2.79
CA TRP A 9 -11.89 4.27 3.68
C TRP A 9 -11.99 5.78 3.42
N PRO A 10 -11.98 6.63 4.47
CA PRO A 10 -11.98 8.07 4.30
C PRO A 10 -10.78 8.55 3.47
N ALA A 11 -11.02 9.43 2.49
CA ALA A 11 -9.97 9.88 1.57
C ALA A 11 -8.77 10.53 2.29
N ASP A 12 -9.01 11.30 3.34
CA ASP A 12 -7.94 11.92 4.14
C ASP A 12 -7.10 10.89 4.89
N TYR A 13 -7.74 9.83 5.41
CA TYR A 13 -7.03 8.71 6.01
C TYR A 13 -6.15 8.02 4.96
N VAL A 14 -6.71 7.67 3.80
CA VAL A 14 -5.96 7.02 2.71
C VAL A 14 -4.75 7.85 2.31
N ARG A 15 -4.93 9.15 2.10
CA ARG A 15 -3.85 10.06 1.68
C ARG A 15 -2.72 10.15 2.72
N LEU A 16 -3.07 10.35 3.99
CA LEU A 16 -2.08 10.52 5.05
C LEU A 16 -1.31 9.22 5.32
N ASP A 17 -2.04 8.12 5.43
CA ASP A 17 -1.46 6.83 5.81
C ASP A 17 -0.66 6.21 4.66
N LEU A 18 -1.13 6.37 3.42
CA LEU A 18 -0.38 5.93 2.24
C LEU A 18 1.00 6.58 2.17
N LYS A 19 1.07 7.90 2.37
CA LYS A 19 2.35 8.62 2.39
C LYS A 19 3.30 8.06 3.46
N ARG A 20 2.79 7.76 4.66
CA ARG A 20 3.59 7.18 5.76
C ARG A 20 4.08 5.78 5.42
N MET A 21 3.22 4.95 4.84
CA MET A 21 3.57 3.59 4.46
C MET A 21 4.56 3.55 3.29
N GLU A 22 4.46 4.47 2.33
CA GLU A 22 5.45 4.66 1.26
C GLU A 22 6.82 5.07 1.83
N MET A 23 6.85 5.98 2.80
CA MET A 23 8.10 6.32 3.50
C MET A 23 8.70 5.12 4.23
N LEU A 24 7.88 4.36 4.95
CA LEU A 24 8.32 3.17 5.67
C LEU A 24 8.82 2.07 4.74
N TRP A 25 8.16 1.88 3.60
CA TRP A 25 8.62 0.99 2.53
C TRP A 25 10.02 1.38 2.08
N THR A 26 10.21 2.64 1.70
CA THR A 26 11.50 3.17 1.22
C THR A 26 12.59 3.01 2.26
N ALA A 27 12.30 3.28 3.54
CA ALA A 27 13.25 3.15 4.64
C ALA A 27 13.77 1.72 4.86
N ARG A 28 13.03 0.70 4.41
CA ARG A 28 13.39 -0.72 4.57
C ARG A 28 14.11 -1.32 3.37
N ARG A 29 14.30 -0.56 2.29
CA ARG A 29 14.97 -1.04 1.09
C ARG A 29 16.42 -0.54 1.05
N PRO A 30 17.34 -1.30 0.44
CA PRO A 30 18.69 -0.82 0.17
C PRO A 30 18.65 0.50 -0.61
N MET A 31 19.65 1.37 -0.38
CA MET A 31 19.80 2.61 -1.15
C MET A 31 19.75 2.32 -2.65
N GLY A 32 18.93 3.06 -3.38
CA GLY A 32 18.70 2.88 -4.83
C GLY A 32 17.49 2.01 -5.20
N MET A 33 16.82 1.36 -4.24
CA MET A 33 15.58 0.59 -4.46
C MET A 33 14.34 1.22 -3.80
N GLY A 34 14.35 2.54 -3.62
CA GLY A 34 13.37 3.29 -2.82
C GLY A 34 12.01 3.56 -3.47
N GLY A 35 11.55 2.72 -4.38
CA GLY A 35 10.28 2.87 -5.09
C GLY A 35 9.32 1.71 -4.86
N LEU A 36 8.02 1.99 -4.92
CA LEU A 36 7.04 0.93 -5.02
C LEU A 36 7.13 0.23 -6.39
N PRO A 37 6.78 -1.06 -6.48
CA PRO A 37 6.65 -1.75 -7.76
C PRO A 37 5.68 -1.01 -8.69
N VAL A 38 5.98 -0.96 -10.00
CA VAL A 38 5.16 -0.27 -11.00
C VAL A 38 3.71 -0.75 -10.98
N ALA A 39 3.50 -2.06 -10.82
CA ALA A 39 2.15 -2.64 -10.72
C ALA A 39 1.39 -2.16 -9.47
N ALA A 40 2.06 -1.92 -8.34
CA ALA A 40 1.42 -1.32 -7.16
C ALA A 40 1.08 0.17 -7.38
N LEU A 41 1.95 0.91 -8.09
CA LEU A 41 1.69 2.31 -8.48
C LEU A 41 0.53 2.44 -9.47
N ALA A 42 0.25 1.42 -10.28
CA ALA A 42 -0.89 1.39 -11.20
C ALA A 42 -2.25 1.16 -10.50
N THR A 43 -2.25 0.76 -9.22
CA THR A 43 -3.50 0.56 -8.46
C THR A 43 -4.00 1.84 -7.79
N GLU A 44 -5.30 1.86 -7.49
CA GLU A 44 -5.94 2.92 -6.70
C GLU A 44 -5.28 3.11 -5.31
N PRO A 45 -5.24 4.35 -4.78
CA PRO A 45 -4.56 4.66 -3.52
C PRO A 45 -5.03 3.80 -2.33
N HIS A 46 -6.33 3.55 -2.23
CA HIS A 46 -6.90 2.74 -1.15
C HIS A 46 -6.49 1.26 -1.25
N ARG A 47 -6.38 0.73 -2.48
CA ARG A 47 -5.91 -0.63 -2.74
C ARG A 47 -4.42 -0.76 -2.46
N ARG A 48 -3.62 0.23 -2.88
CA ARG A 48 -2.19 0.30 -2.60
C ARG A 48 -1.90 0.38 -1.10
N LEU A 49 -2.65 1.23 -0.37
CA LEU A 49 -2.54 1.31 1.08
C LEU A 49 -2.93 -0.03 1.73
N ALA A 50 -4.02 -0.66 1.28
CA ALA A 50 -4.42 -1.96 1.80
C ALA A 50 -3.34 -3.03 1.59
N TRP A 51 -2.68 -3.04 0.43
CA TRP A 51 -1.54 -3.93 0.19
C TRP A 51 -0.33 -3.63 1.08
N LEU A 52 0.04 -2.36 1.26
CA LEU A 52 1.11 -1.96 2.19
C LEU A 52 0.82 -2.38 3.64
N LEU A 53 -0.46 -2.36 4.04
CA LEU A 53 -0.93 -2.81 5.34
C LEU A 53 -1.11 -4.34 5.45
N GLY A 54 -0.85 -5.11 4.39
CA GLY A 54 -1.05 -6.57 4.37
C GLY A 54 -2.53 -7.00 4.39
N ARG A 55 -3.45 -6.12 3.98
CA ARG A 55 -4.91 -6.34 3.94
C ARG A 55 -5.46 -6.66 2.55
N ALA A 56 -4.63 -6.57 1.51
CA ALA A 56 -5.01 -6.87 0.13
C ALA A 56 -3.81 -7.35 -0.68
N ASP A 57 -4.09 -8.15 -1.71
CA ASP A 57 -3.11 -8.57 -2.70
C ASP A 57 -3.23 -7.75 -4.00
N ILE A 58 -2.10 -7.61 -4.68
CA ILE A 58 -2.00 -7.01 -6.01
C ILE A 58 -1.39 -8.07 -6.94
N ASP A 59 -2.10 -8.39 -8.03
CA ASP A 59 -1.66 -9.43 -8.96
C ASP A 59 -0.27 -9.12 -9.52
N GLY A 60 0.60 -10.13 -9.50
CA GLY A 60 1.98 -10.01 -9.96
C GLY A 60 2.90 -9.18 -9.05
N VAL A 61 2.43 -8.75 -7.87
CA VAL A 61 3.24 -8.03 -6.89
C VAL A 61 3.41 -8.89 -5.63
N PRO A 62 4.63 -9.14 -5.17
CA PRO A 62 4.85 -9.81 -3.88
C PRO A 62 4.17 -9.07 -2.73
N VAL A 63 3.89 -9.79 -1.63
CA VAL A 63 3.37 -9.18 -0.41
C VAL A 63 4.28 -8.03 0.05
N ALA A 64 3.68 -6.97 0.58
CA ALA A 64 4.46 -5.79 0.95
C ALA A 64 5.50 -6.08 2.06
N GLY A 65 5.17 -7.01 2.96
CA GLY A 65 6.07 -7.44 4.03
C GLY A 65 6.43 -6.31 5.01
N ILE A 66 5.56 -5.30 5.15
CA ILE A 66 5.78 -4.20 6.10
C ILE A 66 5.45 -4.63 7.54
N PHE A 67 4.42 -5.45 7.70
CA PHE A 67 4.01 -5.99 8.99
C PHE A 67 4.15 -7.51 8.88
N GLY A 68 5.36 -8.00 9.14
CA GLY A 68 5.78 -9.39 9.04
C GLY A 68 7.16 -9.56 9.64
#